data_AF-A0A674JF49-F1
#
_entry.id   AF-A0A674JF49-F1
#
_cell.length_a   1.000
_cell.length_b   1.000
_cell.length_c   1.000
_cell.angle_alpha   90.00
_cell.angle_beta   90.00
_cell.angle_gamma   90.00
#
_symmetry.space_group_name_H-M   'P 1'
#
loop_
_entity.id
_entity.type
_entity.pdbx_description
1 polymer ?
#
loop_
_entity_poly.entity_id
_entity_poly.type
_entity_poly.pdbx_seq_one_letter_code
_entity_poly.pdbx_strand_id
1 'polypeptide(L)'
;SQPSSPLPSGDLSDLVAEACTCLPIHPQDAFCNSDIVIRAKVVGKKLMKDGPFGTMRYTVKQMKMYRGFDKMPQVQYIYTKASESLCGHPFVSYNLHPNLLEAGETGF
;
A
#
# COMPACT_ATOMS: atom_id res chain seq x y z
N SER A 1 -26.38 26.36 26.13
CA SER A 1 -26.48 24.90 25.97
C SER A 1 -27.18 24.62 24.65
N GLN A 2 -26.46 24.00 23.71
CA GLN A 2 -27.04 23.35 22.52
C GLN A 2 -28.12 22.33 22.93
N PRO A 3 -29.11 22.07 22.06
CA PRO A 3 -28.92 21.04 21.04
C PRO A 3 -29.30 21.52 19.64
N SER A 4 -28.36 21.39 18.70
CA SER A 4 -28.58 21.52 17.27
C SER A 4 -28.97 20.16 16.70
N SER A 5 -30.21 20.06 16.22
CA SER A 5 -30.82 18.87 15.61
C SER A 5 -30.19 18.50 14.25
N PRO A 6 -30.33 17.25 13.77
CA PRO A 6 -29.56 16.71 12.64
C PRO A 6 -30.09 17.15 11.28
N LEU A 7 -29.17 17.37 10.32
CA LEU A 7 -29.47 17.57 8.91
C LEU A 7 -29.87 16.25 8.22
N PRO A 8 -30.73 16.29 7.18
CA PRO A 8 -31.18 15.11 6.45
C PRO A 8 -30.10 14.67 5.45
N SER A 9 -29.57 13.47 5.62
CA SER A 9 -28.62 12.83 4.70
C SER A 9 -29.37 11.96 3.69
N GLY A 10 -29.79 12.54 2.56
CA GLY A 10 -29.96 11.82 1.29
C GLY A 10 -28.83 12.28 0.35
N ASP A 11 -28.29 11.50 -0.59
CA ASP A 11 -28.84 10.35 -1.30
C ASP A 11 -27.71 9.71 -2.16
N LEU A 12 -27.88 8.45 -2.57
CA LEU A 12 -27.17 7.75 -3.68
C LEU A 12 -25.78 7.08 -3.48
N SER A 13 -25.52 6.41 -2.35
CA SER A 13 -24.28 5.58 -2.20
C SER A 13 -24.48 4.06 -2.34
N ASP A 14 -25.71 3.55 -2.49
CA ASP A 14 -25.99 2.11 -2.29
C ASP A 14 -25.78 1.17 -3.51
N LEU A 15 -25.18 1.63 -4.62
CA LEU A 15 -24.97 0.80 -5.82
C LEU A 15 -23.65 1.05 -6.57
N VAL A 16 -22.65 1.64 -5.93
CA VAL A 16 -21.30 1.71 -6.53
C VAL A 16 -20.51 0.50 -6.05
N ALA A 17 -20.08 -0.37 -6.97
CA ALA A 17 -19.00 -1.28 -6.67
C ALA A 17 -17.77 -0.41 -6.35
N GLU A 18 -17.48 -0.22 -5.07
CA GLU A 18 -16.39 0.64 -4.61
C GLU A 18 -15.07 0.03 -5.05
N ALA A 19 -14.51 0.57 -6.14
CA ALA A 19 -13.13 0.30 -6.53
C ALA A 19 -12.19 1.09 -5.62
N CYS A 20 -10.92 0.69 -5.55
CA CYS A 20 -9.94 1.41 -4.77
C CYS A 20 -9.76 2.85 -5.29
N THR A 21 -9.92 3.83 -4.39
CA THR A 21 -9.61 5.24 -4.63
C THR A 21 -8.75 5.76 -3.49
N CYS A 22 -7.67 6.47 -3.82
CA CYS A 22 -6.68 6.92 -2.85
C CYS A 22 -6.37 8.40 -3.05
N LEU A 23 -6.15 9.12 -1.94
CA LEU A 23 -5.70 10.50 -1.96
C LEU A 23 -4.17 10.54 -1.99
N PRO A 24 -3.56 11.44 -2.79
CA PRO A 24 -2.11 11.57 -2.80
C PRO A 24 -1.60 12.01 -1.43
N ILE A 25 -0.64 11.25 -0.88
CA ILE A 25 0.00 11.53 0.40
C ILE A 25 1.29 12.32 0.23
N HIS A 26 1.54 13.28 1.10
CA HIS A 26 2.80 14.02 1.10
C HIS A 26 3.96 13.11 1.57
N PRO A 27 5.16 13.18 0.99
CA PRO A 27 6.25 12.25 1.30
C PRO A 27 6.65 12.21 2.79
N GLN A 28 6.56 13.35 3.47
CA GLN A 28 6.86 13.43 4.91
C GLN A 28 5.80 12.71 5.74
N ASP A 29 4.52 12.82 5.36
CA ASP A 29 3.43 12.10 6.03
C ASP A 29 3.52 10.61 5.78
N ALA A 30 3.85 10.19 4.54
CA ALA A 30 4.09 8.79 4.23
C ALA A 30 5.23 8.21 5.08
N PHE A 31 6.32 8.96 5.25
CA PHE A 31 7.45 8.54 6.09
C PHE A 31 7.06 8.44 7.57
N CYS A 32 6.39 9.47 8.10
CA CYS A 32 6.03 9.58 9.52
C CYS A 32 4.91 8.61 9.94
N ASN A 33 4.01 8.25 9.03
CA ASN A 33 2.91 7.32 9.32
C ASN A 33 3.26 5.86 9.01
N SER A 34 4.39 5.57 8.37
CA SER A 34 4.82 4.21 8.03
C SER A 34 5.72 3.58 9.09
N ASP A 35 5.44 2.33 9.46
CA ASP A 35 6.24 1.60 10.45
C ASP A 35 7.63 1.19 9.95
N ILE A 36 7.71 0.82 8.69
CA ILE A 36 8.94 0.41 8.01
C ILE A 36 9.08 1.29 6.77
N VAL A 37 10.27 1.84 6.54
CA VAL A 37 10.60 2.57 5.31
C VAL A 37 11.94 2.05 4.81
N ILE A 38 11.95 1.43 3.64
CA ILE A 38 13.14 0.81 3.05
C ILE A 38 13.33 1.22 1.60
N ARG A 39 14.59 1.19 1.15
CA ARG A 39 14.98 1.15 -0.26
C ARG A 39 15.31 -0.30 -0.61
N ALA A 40 14.53 -0.93 -1.47
CA ALA A 40 14.74 -2.33 -1.84
C ALA A 40 14.68 -2.58 -3.35
N LYS A 41 15.32 -3.66 -3.81
CA LYS A 41 15.25 -4.14 -5.20
C LYS A 41 14.25 -5.27 -5.31
N VAL A 42 13.24 -5.18 -6.18
CA VAL A 42 12.41 -6.35 -6.52
C VAL A 42 13.25 -7.39 -7.25
N VAL A 43 13.21 -8.64 -6.78
CA VAL A 43 13.89 -9.78 -7.41
C VAL A 43 12.92 -10.84 -7.91
N GLY A 44 11.64 -10.79 -7.50
CA GLY A 44 10.62 -11.70 -8.00
C GLY A 44 9.21 -11.26 -7.63
N LYS A 45 8.23 -11.79 -8.37
CA LYS A 45 6.79 -11.60 -8.17
C LYS A 45 6.11 -12.96 -8.21
N LYS A 46 5.23 -13.23 -7.27
CA LYS A 46 4.44 -14.46 -7.21
C LYS A 46 3.01 -14.17 -6.77
N LEU A 47 2.05 -14.58 -7.58
CA LEU A 47 0.65 -14.60 -7.18
C LEU A 47 0.41 -15.77 -6.24
N MET A 48 -0.09 -15.48 -5.04
CA MET A 48 -0.49 -16.47 -4.06
C MET A 48 -1.97 -16.79 -4.21
N LYS A 49 -2.31 -18.07 -4.11
CA LYS A 49 -3.67 -18.59 -4.22
C LYS A 49 -4.33 -18.67 -2.85
N ASP A 50 -4.23 -17.60 -2.06
CA ASP A 50 -4.63 -17.58 -0.64
C ASP A 50 -6.12 -17.21 -0.44
N GLY A 51 -6.94 -17.34 -1.49
CA GLY A 51 -8.36 -17.00 -1.46
C GLY A 51 -8.90 -16.50 -2.80
N PRO A 52 -10.19 -16.09 -2.85
CA PRO A 52 -10.86 -15.70 -4.09
C PRO A 52 -10.26 -14.44 -4.76
N PHE A 53 -9.61 -13.57 -3.99
CA PHE A 53 -9.09 -12.29 -4.47
C PHE A 53 -7.57 -12.25 -4.66
N GLY A 54 -6.85 -13.30 -4.26
CA GLY A 54 -5.40 -13.44 -4.42
C GLY A 54 -4.55 -12.40 -3.68
N THR A 55 -3.34 -12.80 -3.29
CA THR A 55 -2.34 -11.88 -2.71
C THR A 55 -1.11 -11.91 -3.60
N MET A 56 -0.59 -10.74 -3.96
CA MET A 56 0.67 -10.64 -4.67
C MET A 56 1.82 -10.56 -3.69
N ARG A 57 2.75 -11.52 -3.78
CA ARG A 57 4.00 -11.50 -3.01
C ARG A 57 5.15 -11.07 -3.90
N TYR A 58 5.89 -10.07 -3.45
CA TYR A 58 7.13 -9.61 -4.06
C TYR A 58 8.31 -10.05 -3.21
N THR A 59 9.25 -10.74 -3.82
CA THR A 59 10.55 -11.02 -3.19
C THR A 59 11.43 -9.82 -3.42
N VAL A 60 12.05 -9.30 -2.37
CA VAL A 60 12.86 -8.08 -2.42
C VAL A 60 14.23 -8.29 -1.77
N LYS A 61 15.23 -7.59 -2.30
CA LYS A 61 16.54 -7.45 -1.68
C LYS A 61 16.63 -6.06 -1.07
N GLN A 62 16.55 -5.98 0.25
CA GLN A 62 16.74 -4.73 0.99
C GLN A 62 18.13 -4.16 0.69
N MET A 63 18.19 -2.90 0.25
CA MET A 63 19.44 -2.17 0.01
C MET A 63 19.76 -1.23 1.16
N LYS A 64 18.75 -0.51 1.65
CA LYS A 64 18.86 0.42 2.78
C LYS A 64 17.55 0.45 3.55
N MET A 65 17.64 0.63 4.87
CA MET A 65 16.49 0.90 5.73
C MET A 65 16.61 2.34 6.24
N TYR A 66 15.49 3.02 6.33
CA TYR A 66 15.38 4.38 6.83
C TYR A 66 14.56 4.45 8.12
N ARG A 67 13.58 3.55 8.29
CA ARG A 67 12.76 3.42 9.50
C ARG A 67 12.37 1.96 9.72
N GLY A 68 12.17 1.58 10.99
CA GLY A 68 11.66 0.25 11.36
C GLY A 68 12.72 -0.75 11.82
N PHE A 69 13.95 -0.28 12.11
CA PHE A 69 15.06 -1.14 12.57
C PHE A 69 14.71 -1.98 13.80
N ASP A 70 13.93 -1.42 14.73
CA ASP A 70 13.50 -2.11 15.95
C ASP A 70 12.36 -3.12 15.72
N LYS A 71 11.57 -2.91 14.65
CA LYS A 71 10.41 -3.75 14.32
C LYS A 71 10.78 -4.92 13.43
N MET A 72 11.65 -4.69 12.45
CA MET A 72 12.07 -5.70 11.49
C MET A 72 13.52 -5.47 11.08
N PRO A 73 14.45 -6.40 11.39
CA PRO A 73 15.86 -6.22 11.05
C PRO A 73 16.11 -6.32 9.54
N GLN A 74 15.32 -7.13 8.83
CA GLN A 74 15.47 -7.32 7.38
C GLN A 74 14.15 -7.70 6.70
N VAL A 75 13.81 -6.98 5.64
CA VAL A 75 12.64 -7.24 4.79
C VAL A 75 13.04 -8.12 3.60
N GLN A 76 12.36 -9.26 3.46
CA GLN A 76 12.57 -10.20 2.34
C GLN A 76 11.37 -10.30 1.40
N TYR A 77 10.16 -10.06 1.92
CA TYR A 77 8.91 -10.20 1.18
C TYR A 77 8.00 -9.00 1.45
N ILE A 78 7.31 -8.54 0.40
CA ILE A 78 6.26 -7.52 0.47
C ILE A 78 4.98 -8.14 -0.08
N TYR A 79 3.87 -7.90 0.61
CA TYR A 79 2.56 -8.43 0.26
C TYR A 79 1.63 -7.28 -0.11
N THR A 80 0.88 -7.42 -1.19
CA THR A 80 -0.18 -6.50 -1.60
C THR A 80 -1.33 -7.28 -2.23
N LYS A 81 -2.48 -6.66 -2.43
CA LYS A 81 -3.62 -7.30 -3.09
C LYS A 81 -3.30 -7.59 -4.56
N ALA A 82 -3.86 -8.66 -5.10
CA ALA A 82 -3.57 -9.05 -6.48
C ALA A 82 -4.26 -8.16 -7.53
N SER A 83 -5.39 -7.54 -7.17
CA SER A 83 -6.15 -6.66 -8.05
C SER A 83 -6.05 -5.19 -7.62
N GLU A 84 -5.93 -4.31 -8.61
CA GLU A 84 -5.91 -2.86 -8.43
C GLU A 84 -7.22 -2.32 -7.85
N SER A 85 -8.34 -2.93 -8.22
CA SER A 85 -9.66 -2.63 -7.65
C SER A 85 -9.72 -2.84 -6.13
N LEU A 86 -8.81 -3.64 -5.57
CA LEU A 86 -8.65 -3.86 -4.12
C LEU A 86 -7.40 -3.17 -3.55
N CYS A 87 -6.92 -2.10 -4.18
CA CYS A 87 -5.71 -1.36 -3.80
C CYS A 87 -4.41 -2.16 -3.96
N GLY A 88 -4.42 -3.16 -4.85
CA GLY A 88 -3.23 -3.89 -5.24
C GLY A 88 -2.33 -3.01 -6.08
N HIS A 89 -1.16 -2.64 -5.56
CA HIS A 89 -0.24 -1.78 -6.30
C HIS A 89 0.56 -2.58 -7.34
N PRO A 90 0.40 -2.32 -8.65
CA PRO A 90 1.23 -2.96 -9.65
C PRO A 90 2.60 -2.28 -9.68
N PHE A 91 3.65 -2.97 -9.25
CA PHE A 91 5.01 -2.48 -9.49
C PHE A 91 5.32 -2.50 -10.99
N VAL A 92 5.31 -1.33 -11.61
CA VAL A 92 5.62 -1.14 -13.03
C VAL A 92 7.09 -0.74 -13.17
N SER A 93 7.83 -1.49 -13.98
CA SER A 93 9.27 -1.30 -14.19
C SER A 93 9.51 -0.60 -15.52
N TYR A 94 9.90 0.68 -15.48
CA TYR A 94 10.40 1.42 -16.65
C TYR A 94 11.88 1.79 -16.41
N ASN A 95 12.71 1.64 -17.45
CA ASN A 95 14.17 1.58 -17.38
C ASN A 95 14.89 2.91 -17.03
N LEU A 96 14.66 3.47 -15.84
CA LEU A 96 15.54 4.52 -15.30
C LEU A 96 16.02 4.25 -13.86
N HIS A 97 15.38 3.35 -13.12
CA HIS A 97 15.95 2.63 -11.97
C HIS A 97 14.97 1.49 -11.59
N PRO A 98 14.93 0.41 -12.40
CA PRO A 98 13.71 -0.38 -12.66
C PRO A 98 13.12 -1.20 -11.51
N ASN A 99 13.64 -1.11 -10.28
CA ASN A 99 13.30 -2.08 -9.23
C ASN A 99 13.26 -1.48 -7.83
N LEU A 100 13.31 -0.15 -7.70
CA LEU A 100 13.40 0.47 -6.39
C LEU A 100 12.03 0.59 -5.73
N LEU A 101 11.87 -0.10 -4.61
CA LEU A 101 10.70 0.01 -3.75
C LEU A 101 11.01 0.88 -2.55
N GLU A 102 10.17 1.90 -2.36
CA GLU A 102 10.02 2.61 -1.09
C GLU A 102 8.72 2.12 -0.45
N ALA A 103 8.86 1.06 0.36
CA ALA A 103 7.72 0.44 1.03
C ALA A 103 7.48 1.12 2.36
N GLY A 104 6.31 1.74 2.51
CA GLY A 104 5.72 2.22 3.75
C GLY A 104 4.53 1.35 4.13
N GLU A 105 4.30 1.11 5.43
CA GLU A 105 3.11 0.41 5.92
C GLU A 105 1.94 1.40 6.01
N THR A 106 1.50 1.90 4.86
CA THR A 106 0.21 2.55 4.69
C THR A 106 -0.25 2.23 3.28
N GLY A 107 -1.50 1.78 3.14
CA GLY A 107 -2.13 1.62 1.82
C GLY A 107 -1.85 2.85 0.97
N PHE A 108 -1.26 2.62 -0.20
CA PHE A 108 -1.16 3.63 -1.23
C PHE A 108 -2.51 3.81 -1.90
#